data_AF-A0A2I3G9I3-F1
#
_entry.id   AF-A0A2I3G9I3-F1
#
_cell.length_a   1.000
_cell.length_b   1.000
_cell.length_c   1.000
_cell.angle_alpha   90.00
_cell.angle_beta   90.00
_cell.angle_gamma   90.00
#
_symmetry.space_group_name_H-M   'P 1'
#
loop_
_entity.id
_entity.type
_entity.pdbx_description
1 polymer ?
#
loop_
_entity_poly.entity_id
_entity_poly.type
_entity_poly.pdbx_seq_one_letter_code
_entity_poly.pdbx_strand_id
1 'polypeptide(L)'
;LAILCRDFAVLEDHTLAHSLQEQEIEHHLASNVQRNRLVQHDLQVAKQLQEEDLKAQAQLQKRYKDLEQQDCEIAQEIQEKLAIEAERRRIQEKKDEDIARLLQEKELQEEKKRKKHFPEFSATRAYADSCYYEDGGMKPRVTKEAVSTPSRMAHRDQEWYDAEIARKLQEEELLANQVDMRAAQVAQDEEIARLLMAEEKKAYKKAKEREKSSLDKRKQDPEWKPKTAKAANSKSKESDEPHRSKNERPARPPPPIMTDGEDLDYTHFTNQQSSTRHFSKSESSHKGFHYKH
;
A
#
# COMPACT_ATOMS: atom_id res chain seq x y z
N LEU A 1 -45.94 -93.57 16.30
CA LEU A 1 -44.65 -93.12 16.87
C LEU A 1 -43.84 -92.31 15.85
N ALA A 2 -43.44 -92.85 14.69
CA ALA A 2 -42.62 -92.12 13.72
C ALA A 2 -43.26 -90.82 13.13
N ILE A 3 -44.58 -90.79 12.93
CA ILE A 3 -45.29 -89.60 12.42
C ILE A 3 -45.30 -88.47 13.47
N LEU A 4 -45.65 -88.82 14.72
CA LEU A 4 -45.68 -87.87 15.85
C LEU A 4 -44.32 -87.21 16.11
N CYS A 5 -43.22 -87.97 15.94
CA CYS A 5 -41.86 -87.45 16.09
C CYS A 5 -41.48 -86.47 14.96
N ARG A 6 -42.00 -86.67 13.75
CA ARG A 6 -41.77 -85.75 12.62
C ARG A 6 -42.51 -84.44 12.82
N ASP A 7 -43.76 -84.49 13.25
CA ASP A 7 -44.57 -83.30 13.51
C ASP A 7 -43.96 -82.46 14.65
N PHE A 8 -43.40 -83.11 15.68
CA PHE A 8 -42.71 -82.43 16.77
C PHE A 8 -41.40 -81.75 16.31
N ALA A 9 -40.59 -82.45 15.49
CA ALA A 9 -39.36 -81.86 14.95
C ALA A 9 -39.64 -80.64 14.05
N VAL A 10 -40.68 -80.71 13.22
CA VAL A 10 -41.09 -79.57 12.37
C VAL A 10 -41.57 -78.39 13.23
N LEU A 11 -42.29 -78.64 14.33
CA LEU A 11 -42.74 -77.59 15.25
C LEU A 11 -41.58 -76.96 16.01
N GLU A 12 -40.60 -77.75 16.43
CA GLU A 12 -39.37 -77.28 17.08
C GLU A 12 -38.55 -76.40 16.13
N ASP A 13 -38.33 -76.86 14.90
CA ASP A 13 -37.64 -76.10 13.85
C ASP A 13 -38.37 -74.80 13.50
N HIS A 14 -39.70 -74.84 13.40
CA HIS A 14 -40.51 -73.65 13.13
C HIS A 14 -40.40 -72.62 14.26
N THR A 15 -40.44 -73.08 15.51
CA THR A 15 -40.28 -72.23 16.69
C THR A 15 -38.90 -71.57 16.71
N LEU A 16 -37.85 -72.35 16.44
CA LEU A 16 -36.47 -71.84 16.36
C LEU A 16 -36.32 -70.82 15.22
N ALA A 17 -36.86 -71.11 14.04
CA ALA A 17 -36.82 -70.20 12.90
C ALA A 17 -37.54 -68.87 13.21
N HIS A 18 -38.70 -68.93 13.87
CA HIS A 18 -39.43 -67.74 14.29
C HIS A 18 -38.64 -66.90 15.29
N SER A 19 -38.05 -67.50 16.32
CA SER A 19 -37.24 -66.77 17.31
C SER A 19 -35.98 -66.14 16.69
N LEU A 20 -35.33 -66.83 15.74
CA LEU A 20 -34.19 -66.27 15.01
C LEU A 20 -34.61 -65.09 14.13
N GLN A 21 -35.77 -65.19 13.47
CA GLN A 21 -36.33 -64.11 12.68
C GLN A 21 -36.66 -62.88 13.55
N GLU A 22 -37.26 -63.09 14.72
CA GLU A 22 -37.54 -62.02 15.68
C GLU A 22 -36.24 -61.33 16.12
N GLN A 23 -35.22 -62.10 16.48
CA GLN A 23 -33.92 -61.56 16.88
C GLN A 23 -33.26 -60.75 15.75
N GLU A 24 -33.34 -61.22 14.50
CA GLU A 24 -32.83 -60.50 13.34
C GLU A 24 -33.58 -59.18 13.14
N ILE A 25 -34.92 -59.20 13.17
CA ILE A 25 -35.76 -58.00 13.04
C ILE A 25 -35.44 -57.00 14.15
N GLU A 26 -35.40 -57.43 15.40
CA GLU A 26 -35.08 -56.58 16.55
C GLU A 26 -33.71 -55.93 16.42
N HIS A 27 -32.69 -56.71 16.04
CA HIS A 27 -31.35 -56.19 15.83
C HIS A 27 -31.32 -55.14 14.71
N HIS A 28 -31.97 -55.42 13.58
CA HIS A 28 -32.06 -54.45 12.48
C HIS A 28 -32.79 -53.18 12.89
N LEU A 29 -33.91 -53.29 13.61
CA LEU A 29 -34.68 -52.14 14.10
C LEU A 29 -33.88 -51.32 15.11
N ALA A 30 -33.24 -51.95 16.08
CA ALA A 30 -32.40 -51.26 17.07
C ALA A 30 -31.26 -50.49 16.38
N SER A 31 -30.57 -51.14 15.44
CA SER A 31 -29.49 -50.52 14.66
C SER A 31 -30.01 -49.39 13.76
N ASN A 32 -31.19 -49.55 13.16
CA ASN A 32 -31.83 -48.54 12.33
C ASN A 32 -32.21 -47.29 13.15
N VAL A 33 -32.77 -47.47 14.34
CA VAL A 33 -33.09 -46.37 15.27
C VAL A 33 -31.83 -45.61 15.64
N GLN A 34 -30.73 -46.31 15.96
CA GLN A 34 -29.46 -45.66 16.28
C GLN A 34 -28.91 -44.85 15.09
N ARG A 35 -28.92 -45.43 13.89
CA ARG A 35 -28.47 -44.74 12.66
C ARG A 35 -29.32 -43.51 12.36
N ASN A 36 -30.65 -43.60 12.50
CA ASN A 36 -31.53 -42.46 12.30
C ASN A 36 -31.28 -41.34 13.31
N ARG A 37 -31.03 -41.67 14.59
CA ARG A 37 -30.66 -40.67 15.60
C ARG A 37 -29.35 -39.96 15.25
N LEU A 38 -28.35 -40.70 14.75
CA LEU A 38 -27.08 -40.12 14.32
C LEU A 38 -27.30 -39.15 13.14
N VAL A 39 -28.02 -39.58 12.10
CA VAL A 39 -28.30 -38.73 10.93
C VAL A 39 -29.07 -37.46 11.33
N GLN A 40 -30.03 -37.56 12.24
CA GLN A 40 -30.76 -36.38 12.73
C GLN A 40 -29.86 -35.41 13.48
N HIS A 41 -28.98 -35.93 14.35
CA HIS A 41 -28.00 -35.13 15.07
C HIS A 41 -27.02 -34.45 14.09
N ASP A 42 -26.46 -35.20 13.15
CA ASP A 42 -25.50 -34.67 12.17
C ASP A 42 -26.16 -33.62 11.26
N LEU A 43 -27.42 -33.84 10.88
CA LEU A 43 -28.20 -32.84 10.14
C LEU A 43 -28.39 -31.55 10.95
N GLN A 44 -28.64 -31.65 12.26
CA GLN A 44 -28.78 -30.49 13.13
C GLN A 44 -27.45 -29.72 13.23
N VAL A 45 -26.33 -30.42 13.43
CA VAL A 45 -25.00 -29.81 13.49
C VAL A 45 -24.63 -29.16 12.15
N ALA A 46 -24.89 -29.84 11.03
CA ALA A 46 -24.63 -29.31 9.70
C ALA A 46 -25.40 -28.00 9.45
N LYS A 47 -26.66 -27.90 9.88
CA LYS A 47 -27.45 -26.67 9.80
C LYS A 47 -26.89 -25.55 10.65
N GLN A 48 -26.45 -25.85 11.88
CA GLN A 48 -25.83 -24.86 12.76
C GLN A 48 -24.54 -24.31 12.16
N LEU A 49 -23.65 -25.19 11.67
CA LEU A 49 -22.42 -24.79 11.01
C LEU A 49 -22.68 -23.95 9.76
N GLN A 50 -23.67 -24.32 8.94
CA GLN A 50 -24.05 -23.54 7.77
C GLN A 50 -24.53 -22.13 8.15
N GLU A 51 -25.30 -21.99 9.23
CA GLU A 51 -25.75 -20.67 9.71
C GLU A 51 -24.58 -19.83 10.25
N GLU A 52 -23.65 -20.44 10.98
CA GLU A 52 -22.44 -19.77 11.47
C GLU A 52 -21.55 -19.28 10.32
N ASP A 53 -21.36 -20.10 9.28
CA ASP A 53 -20.60 -19.72 8.09
C ASP A 53 -21.23 -18.52 7.37
N LEU A 54 -22.56 -18.50 7.21
CA LEU A 54 -23.27 -17.37 6.62
C LEU A 54 -23.11 -16.09 7.47
N LYS A 55 -23.18 -16.20 8.80
CA LYS A 55 -22.94 -15.07 9.71
C LYS A 55 -21.50 -14.57 9.61
N ALA A 56 -20.53 -15.47 9.57
CA ALA A 56 -19.11 -15.11 9.42
C ALA A 56 -18.85 -14.40 8.09
N GLN A 57 -19.44 -14.90 6.99
CA GLN A 57 -19.36 -14.24 5.68
C GLN A 57 -19.99 -12.85 5.69
N ALA A 58 -21.17 -12.69 6.30
CA ALA A 58 -21.83 -11.39 6.42
C ALA A 58 -20.99 -10.39 7.24
N GLN A 59 -20.37 -10.84 8.34
CA GLN A 59 -19.46 -10.00 9.13
C GLN A 59 -18.22 -9.60 8.33
N LEU A 60 -17.64 -10.53 7.57
CA LEU A 60 -16.49 -10.27 6.72
C LEU A 60 -16.85 -9.25 5.63
N GLN A 61 -18.01 -9.42 4.97
CA GLN A 61 -18.50 -8.47 3.97
C GLN A 61 -18.72 -7.07 4.56
N LYS A 62 -19.25 -6.99 5.79
CA LYS A 62 -19.39 -5.71 6.49
C LYS A 62 -18.03 -5.05 6.70
N ARG A 63 -17.04 -5.80 7.23
CA ARG A 63 -15.68 -5.27 7.42
C ARG A 63 -15.03 -4.80 6.12
N TYR A 64 -15.23 -5.52 5.01
CA TYR A 64 -14.71 -5.08 3.71
C TYR A 64 -15.34 -3.77 3.25
N LYS A 65 -16.64 -3.57 3.45
CA LYS A 65 -17.31 -2.30 3.14
C LYS A 65 -16.80 -1.16 4.02
N ASP A 66 -16.64 -1.42 5.32
CA ASP A 66 -16.11 -0.42 6.25
C ASP A 66 -14.67 -0.02 5.86
N LEU A 67 -13.85 -0.99 5.43
CA LEU A 67 -12.50 -0.73 4.93
C LEU A 67 -12.51 0.04 3.60
N GLU A 68 -13.36 -0.34 2.65
CA GLU A 68 -13.52 0.38 1.38
C GLU A 68 -13.94 1.85 1.61
N GLN A 69 -14.81 2.10 2.59
CA GLN A 69 -15.19 3.46 2.99
C GLN A 69 -14.00 4.24 3.56
N GLN A 70 -13.22 3.64 4.46
CA GLN A 70 -12.00 4.26 4.98
C GLN A 70 -10.99 4.57 3.88
N ASP A 71 -10.79 3.65 2.95
CA ASP A 71 -9.89 3.85 1.80
C ASP A 71 -10.37 5.00 0.90
N CYS A 72 -11.69 5.14 0.71
CA CYS A 72 -12.28 6.27 -0.01
C CYS A 72 -12.05 7.60 0.71
N GLU A 73 -12.23 7.64 2.03
CA GLU A 73 -11.98 8.84 2.85
C GLU A 73 -10.50 9.25 2.77
N ILE A 74 -9.58 8.29 2.93
CA ILE A 74 -8.13 8.52 2.82
C ILE A 74 -7.76 9.03 1.43
N ALA A 75 -8.31 8.43 0.36
CA ALA A 75 -8.04 8.86 -1.00
C ALA A 75 -8.54 10.30 -1.25
N GLN A 76 -9.72 10.65 -0.73
CA GLN A 76 -10.24 12.02 -0.80
C GLN A 76 -9.35 13.01 -0.06
N GLU A 77 -8.91 12.68 1.16
CA GLU A 77 -8.01 13.54 1.94
C GLU A 77 -6.67 13.76 1.22
N ILE A 78 -6.09 12.72 0.64
CA ILE A 78 -4.86 12.82 -0.16
C ILE A 78 -5.09 13.73 -1.37
N GLN A 79 -6.20 13.52 -2.09
CA GLN A 79 -6.54 14.32 -3.26
C GLN A 79 -6.72 15.80 -2.90
N GLU A 80 -7.37 16.11 -1.78
CA GLU A 80 -7.55 17.47 -1.28
C GLU A 80 -6.20 18.10 -0.89
N LYS A 81 -5.35 17.38 -0.16
CA LYS A 81 -4.00 17.85 0.20
C LYS A 81 -3.18 18.19 -1.03
N LEU A 82 -3.19 17.33 -2.05
CA LEU A 82 -2.50 17.58 -3.32
C LEU A 82 -3.08 18.79 -4.05
N ALA A 83 -4.41 18.96 -4.06
CA ALA A 83 -5.05 20.12 -4.68
C ALA A 83 -4.68 21.44 -3.98
N ILE A 84 -4.68 21.45 -2.65
CA ILE A 84 -4.26 22.62 -1.85
C ILE A 84 -2.78 22.93 -2.10
N GLU A 85 -1.91 21.93 -2.12
CA GLU A 85 -0.48 22.13 -2.40
C GLU A 85 -0.27 22.68 -3.81
N ALA A 86 -0.98 22.14 -4.81
CA ALA A 86 -0.91 22.61 -6.18
C ALA A 86 -1.35 24.08 -6.30
N GLU A 87 -2.43 24.48 -5.63
CA GLU A 87 -2.88 25.88 -5.62
C GLU A 87 -1.86 26.80 -4.93
N ARG A 88 -1.25 26.34 -3.82
CA ARG A 88 -0.16 27.08 -3.17
C ARG A 88 1.03 27.28 -4.10
N ARG A 89 1.44 26.25 -4.84
CA ARG A 89 2.51 26.37 -5.85
C ARG A 89 2.14 27.35 -6.95
N ARG A 90 0.93 27.28 -7.47
CA ARG A 90 0.44 28.23 -8.50
C ARG A 90 0.46 29.68 -8.01
N ILE A 91 0.05 29.92 -6.76
CA ILE A 91 0.13 31.26 -6.15
C ILE A 91 1.59 31.70 -6.02
N GLN A 92 2.48 30.81 -5.60
CA GLN A 92 3.90 31.11 -5.47
C GLN A 92 4.54 31.42 -6.82
N GLU A 93 4.31 30.58 -7.84
CA GLU A 93 4.77 30.81 -9.22
C GLU A 93 4.29 32.15 -9.76
N LYS A 94 3.04 32.55 -9.47
CA LYS A 94 2.53 33.86 -9.86
C LYS A 94 3.26 35.01 -9.15
N LYS A 95 3.56 34.86 -7.85
CA LYS A 95 4.36 35.86 -7.12
C LYS A 95 5.77 35.97 -7.69
N ASP A 96 6.40 34.85 -8.00
CA ASP A 96 7.75 34.81 -8.57
C ASP A 96 7.76 35.40 -9.99
N GLU A 97 6.72 35.14 -10.78
CA GLU A 97 6.50 35.76 -12.09
C GLU A 97 6.32 37.29 -11.99
N ASP A 98 5.56 37.78 -11.00
CA ASP A 98 5.42 39.22 -10.73
C ASP A 98 6.76 39.88 -10.37
N ILE A 99 7.58 39.21 -9.56
CA ILE A 99 8.93 39.67 -9.22
C ILE A 99 9.82 39.72 -10.46
N ALA A 100 9.81 38.66 -11.28
CA ALA A 100 10.58 38.61 -12.52
C ALA A 100 10.17 39.72 -13.50
N ARG A 101 8.86 39.96 -13.66
CA ARG A 101 8.34 41.08 -14.47
C ARG A 101 8.83 42.44 -13.95
N LEU A 102 8.76 42.66 -12.63
CA LEU A 102 9.20 43.93 -12.03
C LEU A 102 10.71 44.15 -12.23
N LEU A 103 11.51 43.09 -12.08
CA LEU A 103 12.96 43.15 -12.30
C LEU A 103 13.29 43.48 -13.75
N GLN A 104 12.59 42.86 -14.71
CA GLN A 104 12.77 43.11 -16.14
C GLN A 104 12.40 44.54 -16.53
N GLU A 105 11.29 45.09 -16.04
CA GLU A 105 10.90 46.48 -16.28
C GLU A 105 11.96 47.45 -15.71
N LYS A 106 12.50 47.15 -14.51
CA LYS A 106 13.56 47.95 -13.89
C LYS A 106 14.83 47.98 -14.73
N GLU A 107 15.26 46.83 -15.25
CA GLU A 107 16.43 46.73 -16.13
C GLU A 107 16.23 47.55 -17.42
N LEU A 108 15.05 47.44 -18.07
CA LEU A 108 14.74 48.22 -19.27
C LEU A 108 14.77 49.74 -19.01
N GLN A 109 14.27 50.16 -17.84
CA GLN A 109 14.32 51.57 -17.42
C GLN A 109 15.75 52.04 -17.12
N GLU A 110 16.59 51.19 -16.52
CA GLU A 110 18.01 51.49 -16.33
C GLU A 110 18.75 51.61 -17.66
N GLU A 111 18.50 50.70 -18.61
CA GLU A 111 19.05 50.75 -19.96
C GLU A 111 18.65 52.04 -20.70
N LYS A 112 17.37 52.45 -20.60
CA LYS A 112 16.92 53.74 -21.15
C LYS A 112 17.63 54.93 -20.50
N LYS A 113 17.93 54.87 -19.20
CA LYS A 113 18.70 55.91 -18.50
C LYS A 113 20.17 55.91 -18.91
N ARG A 114 20.81 54.74 -19.06
CA ARG A 114 22.18 54.60 -19.56
C ARG A 114 22.34 55.13 -20.98
N LYS A 115 21.38 54.85 -21.87
CA LYS A 115 21.36 55.40 -23.24
C LYS A 115 21.15 56.92 -23.28
N LYS A 116 20.46 57.51 -22.29
CA LYS A 116 20.36 58.97 -22.13
C LYS A 116 21.62 59.60 -21.52
N HIS A 117 22.44 58.80 -20.84
CA HIS A 117 23.68 59.25 -20.20
C HIS A 117 24.93 59.02 -21.06
N PHE A 118 24.75 58.87 -22.38
CA PHE A 118 25.83 58.95 -23.37
C PHE A 118 25.78 60.29 -24.16
N PRO A 119 26.05 61.46 -23.54
CA PRO A 119 26.73 62.53 -24.24
C PRO A 119 28.21 62.16 -24.32
N GLU A 120 28.63 61.83 -25.54
CA GLU A 120 29.95 62.08 -26.11
C GLU A 120 30.87 62.95 -25.23
N PHE A 121 31.74 62.31 -24.45
CA PHE A 121 32.92 62.97 -23.88
C PHE A 121 34.12 62.04 -24.02
N SER A 122 34.70 62.06 -25.22
CA SER A 122 36.10 61.68 -25.40
C SER A 122 36.71 62.45 -26.57
N ALA A 123 37.08 63.71 -26.32
CA ALA A 123 38.30 64.32 -26.83
C ALA A 123 38.33 65.79 -26.42
N THR A 124 39.03 66.14 -25.35
CA THR A 124 39.95 67.30 -25.32
C THR A 124 40.81 67.14 -24.08
N ARG A 125 41.90 66.40 -24.25
CA ARG A 125 43.04 66.37 -23.34
C ARG A 125 44.03 67.39 -23.92
N ALA A 126 44.03 68.63 -23.45
CA ALA A 126 45.11 69.59 -23.73
C ALA A 126 44.97 70.86 -22.87
N TYR A 127 46.12 71.38 -22.42
CA TYR A 127 46.38 72.68 -21.76
C TYR A 127 45.94 72.81 -20.30
N ALA A 128 46.83 72.69 -19.30
CA ALA A 128 47.97 73.55 -18.92
C ALA A 128 47.54 74.84 -18.19
N ASP A 129 48.36 75.22 -17.21
CA ASP A 129 48.39 76.51 -16.48
C ASP A 129 47.43 76.61 -15.26
N SER A 130 47.75 77.13 -14.07
CA SER A 130 48.98 77.63 -13.42
C SER A 130 48.57 78.21 -12.04
N CYS A 131 49.45 78.05 -11.04
CA CYS A 131 49.69 78.90 -9.84
C CYS A 131 48.73 79.02 -8.62
N TYR A 132 49.28 78.63 -7.46
CA TYR A 132 49.37 79.27 -6.11
C TYR A 132 48.25 80.20 -5.55
N TYR A 133 47.77 79.94 -4.32
CA TYR A 133 48.25 80.55 -3.05
C TYR A 133 47.43 80.09 -1.83
N GLU A 134 48.08 80.22 -0.66
CA GLU A 134 47.67 79.90 0.71
C GLU A 134 46.61 80.82 1.37
N ASP A 135 46.07 80.28 2.48
CA ASP A 135 45.61 80.92 3.73
C ASP A 135 44.29 81.72 3.76
N GLY A 136 43.52 81.49 4.83
CA GLY A 136 42.20 82.07 5.07
C GLY A 136 41.47 81.39 6.22
N GLY A 137 41.84 81.72 7.46
CA GLY A 137 41.28 81.15 8.68
C GLY A 137 39.84 81.56 9.06
N MET A 138 39.42 80.92 10.16
CA MET A 138 38.52 81.40 11.21
C MET A 138 36.99 81.09 11.18
N LYS A 139 36.60 80.39 12.26
CA LYS A 139 35.37 80.42 13.10
C LYS A 139 34.31 79.31 12.88
N PRO A 140 33.96 78.53 13.92
CA PRO A 140 32.74 77.74 13.93
C PRO A 140 31.57 78.61 14.43
N ARG A 141 30.55 78.80 13.59
CA ARG A 141 29.29 79.43 13.99
C ARG A 141 28.19 78.37 14.00
N VAL A 142 27.73 78.09 15.21
CA VAL A 142 26.54 77.31 15.58
C VAL A 142 25.46 77.42 14.50
N THR A 143 25.18 76.31 13.83
CA THR A 143 24.03 76.18 12.94
C THR A 143 23.41 74.81 13.13
N LYS A 144 22.33 74.79 13.91
CA LYS A 144 21.17 73.89 13.80
C LYS A 144 21.47 72.39 13.80
N GLU A 145 21.09 71.73 14.90
CA GLU A 145 20.63 70.35 14.89
C GLU A 145 19.48 70.20 13.87
N ALA A 146 19.84 70.00 12.60
CA ALA A 146 19.04 69.18 11.73
C ALA A 146 19.65 67.79 11.86
N VAL A 147 18.91 66.89 12.52
CA VAL A 147 19.09 65.44 12.45
C VAL A 147 19.60 65.09 11.07
N SER A 148 20.89 64.77 11.00
CA SER A 148 21.50 64.19 9.82
C SER A 148 20.75 62.89 9.60
N THR A 149 19.77 62.93 8.72
CA THR A 149 19.11 61.72 8.23
C THR A 149 20.25 60.91 7.62
N PRO A 150 20.62 59.75 8.20
CA PRO A 150 21.59 58.90 7.54
C PRO A 150 21.01 58.65 6.15
N SER A 151 21.85 58.87 5.14
CA SER A 151 21.52 58.67 3.73
C SER A 151 20.52 57.53 3.57
N ARG A 152 19.30 57.82 3.09
CA ARG A 152 18.24 56.82 2.82
C ARG A 152 18.75 55.63 1.97
N MET A 153 19.87 55.81 1.26
CA MET A 153 20.54 54.77 0.49
C MET A 153 21.30 53.78 1.38
N ALA A 154 22.06 54.25 2.39
CA ALA A 154 22.79 53.37 3.32
C ALA A 154 21.85 52.55 4.22
N HIS A 155 20.70 53.13 4.61
CA HIS A 155 19.67 52.42 5.37
C HIS A 155 19.04 51.28 4.55
N ARG A 156 18.84 51.50 3.24
CA ARG A 156 18.24 50.53 2.33
C ARG A 156 19.17 49.33 2.06
N ASP A 157 20.47 49.57 2.01
CA ASP A 157 21.46 48.51 1.81
C ASP A 157 21.64 47.65 3.08
N GLN A 158 21.57 48.27 4.27
CA GLN A 158 21.56 47.56 5.55
C GLN A 158 20.29 46.71 5.72
N GLU A 159 19.11 47.28 5.41
CA GLU A 159 17.83 46.55 5.43
C GLU A 159 17.85 45.32 4.52
N TRP A 160 18.50 45.41 3.35
CA TRP A 160 18.66 44.27 2.45
C TRP A 160 19.55 43.17 3.02
N TYR A 161 20.62 43.56 3.70
CA TYR A 161 21.53 42.61 4.35
C TYR A 161 20.86 41.91 5.53
N ASP A 162 20.12 42.66 6.35
CA ASP A 162 19.36 42.12 7.49
C ASP A 162 18.22 41.21 7.01
N ALA A 163 17.54 41.56 5.91
CA ALA A 163 16.51 40.73 5.30
C ALA A 163 17.08 39.41 4.74
N GLU A 164 18.29 39.44 4.18
CA GLU A 164 18.97 38.24 3.68
C GLU A 164 19.37 37.31 4.83
N ILE A 165 19.83 37.86 5.95
CA ILE A 165 20.11 37.10 7.17
C ILE A 165 18.82 36.48 7.72
N ALA A 166 17.71 37.23 7.78
CA ALA A 166 16.43 36.72 8.23
C ALA A 166 15.91 35.58 7.33
N ARG A 167 16.08 35.69 6.01
CA ARG A 167 15.70 34.65 5.05
C ARG A 167 16.48 33.35 5.26
N LYS A 168 17.81 33.46 5.43
CA LYS A 168 18.66 32.29 5.70
C LYS A 168 18.31 31.63 7.03
N LEU A 169 18.06 32.43 8.06
CA LEU A 169 17.69 31.91 9.37
C LEU A 169 16.34 31.17 9.31
N GLN A 170 15.37 31.71 8.58
CA GLN A 170 14.07 31.07 8.39
C GLN A 170 14.15 29.78 7.57
N GLU A 171 15.01 29.74 6.55
CA GLU A 171 15.27 28.52 5.78
C GLU A 171 15.93 27.42 6.62
N GLU A 172 16.88 27.81 7.48
CA GLU A 172 17.53 26.91 8.44
C GLU A 172 16.52 26.34 9.45
N GLU A 173 15.63 27.17 9.99
CA GLU A 173 14.57 26.71 10.90
C GLU A 173 13.60 25.74 10.21
N LEU A 174 13.23 26.01 8.96
CA LEU A 174 12.35 25.13 8.19
C LEU A 174 13.02 23.76 7.92
N LEU A 175 14.32 23.77 7.59
CA LEU A 175 15.10 22.56 7.41
C LEU A 175 15.26 21.78 8.72
N ALA A 176 15.51 22.46 9.83
CA ALA A 176 15.58 21.84 11.16
C ALA A 176 14.25 21.15 11.52
N ASN A 177 13.12 21.84 11.35
CA ASN A 177 11.79 21.27 11.58
C ASN A 177 11.51 20.05 10.68
N GLN A 178 11.97 20.07 9.42
CA GLN A 178 11.83 18.94 8.52
C GLN A 178 12.71 17.74 8.94
N VAL A 179 13.91 18.01 9.45
CA VAL A 179 14.80 16.98 10.01
C VAL A 179 14.18 16.36 11.25
N ASP A 180 13.63 17.16 12.16
CA ASP A 180 12.98 16.67 13.38
C ASP A 180 11.75 15.82 13.08
N MET A 181 10.92 16.24 12.12
CA MET A 181 9.78 15.44 11.66
C MET A 181 10.22 14.10 11.05
N ARG A 182 11.27 14.09 10.21
CA ARG A 182 11.84 12.84 9.68
C ARG A 182 12.45 11.97 10.78
N ALA A 183 13.13 12.57 11.75
CA ALA A 183 13.72 11.83 12.88
C ALA A 183 12.62 11.19 13.75
N ALA A 184 11.53 11.92 14.03
CA ALA A 184 10.38 11.39 14.74
C ALA A 184 9.71 10.22 13.99
N GLN A 185 9.57 10.35 12.66
CA GLN A 185 9.05 9.27 11.81
C GLN A 185 9.96 8.03 11.84
N VAL A 186 11.27 8.21 11.70
CA VAL A 186 12.24 7.10 11.77
C VAL A 186 12.22 6.43 13.14
N ALA A 187 12.09 7.20 14.23
CA ALA A 187 11.96 6.64 15.57
C ALA A 187 10.68 5.81 15.76
N GLN A 188 9.56 6.27 15.18
CA GLN A 188 8.30 5.53 15.17
C GLN A 188 8.43 4.21 14.37
N ASP A 189 9.01 4.29 13.17
CA ASP A 189 9.22 3.12 12.30
C ASP A 189 10.15 2.09 12.96
N GLU A 190 11.18 2.55 13.70
CA GLU A 190 12.08 1.67 14.47
C GLU A 190 11.34 0.94 15.60
N GLU A 191 10.39 1.59 16.29
CA GLU A 191 9.56 0.94 17.30
C GLU A 191 8.68 -0.15 16.70
N ILE A 192 8.05 0.12 15.56
CA ILE A 192 7.25 -0.86 14.82
C ILE A 192 8.11 -2.05 14.40
N ALA A 193 9.29 -1.79 13.83
CA ALA A 193 10.23 -2.84 13.42
C ALA A 193 10.66 -3.71 14.61
N ARG A 194 10.93 -3.11 15.77
CA ARG A 194 11.28 -3.82 17.00
C ARG A 194 10.13 -4.70 17.50
N LEU A 195 8.90 -4.20 17.44
CA LEU A 195 7.70 -4.91 17.88
C LEU A 195 7.45 -6.12 16.97
N LEU A 196 7.53 -5.93 15.65
CA LEU A 196 7.39 -7.00 14.65
C LEU A 196 8.43 -8.10 14.86
N MET A 197 9.71 -7.72 15.00
CA MET A 197 10.79 -8.68 15.22
C MET A 197 10.65 -9.42 16.57
N ALA A 198 10.19 -8.72 17.62
CA ALA A 198 9.94 -9.35 18.92
C ALA A 198 8.77 -10.33 18.87
N GLU A 199 7.71 -10.01 18.14
CA GLU A 199 6.58 -10.90 17.90
C GLU A 199 7.01 -12.15 17.11
N GLU A 200 7.75 -11.98 16.01
CA GLU A 200 8.29 -13.08 15.22
C GLU A 200 9.20 -13.98 16.07
N LYS A 201 10.09 -13.38 16.88
CA LYS A 201 10.99 -14.13 17.78
C LYS A 201 10.21 -14.88 18.87
N LYS A 202 9.12 -14.33 19.39
CA LYS A 202 8.22 -15.01 20.34
C LYS A 202 7.45 -16.15 19.66
N ALA A 203 6.92 -15.92 18.47
CA ALA A 203 6.22 -16.93 17.68
C ALA A 203 7.14 -18.10 17.32
N TYR A 204 8.37 -17.81 16.90
CA TYR A 204 9.39 -18.82 16.59
C TYR A 204 9.76 -19.66 17.82
N LYS A 205 9.98 -19.02 18.99
CA LYS A 205 10.24 -19.76 20.24
C LYS A 205 9.05 -20.67 20.62
N LYS A 206 7.82 -20.16 20.52
CA LYS A 206 6.60 -20.92 20.82
C LYS A 206 6.39 -22.09 19.85
N ALA A 207 6.70 -21.90 18.56
CA ALA A 207 6.65 -22.97 17.56
C ALA A 207 7.72 -24.04 17.83
N LYS A 208 8.96 -23.63 18.10
CA LYS A 208 10.07 -24.55 18.42
C LYS A 208 9.84 -25.32 19.72
N GLU A 209 9.22 -24.71 20.74
CA GLU A 209 8.83 -25.40 21.97
C GLU A 209 7.69 -26.41 21.74
N ARG A 210 6.71 -26.05 20.89
CA ARG A 210 5.67 -26.98 20.45
C ARG A 210 6.22 -28.15 19.66
N GLU A 211 7.24 -27.94 18.84
CA GLU A 211 7.93 -29.00 18.10
C GLU A 211 8.73 -29.93 19.03
N LYS A 212 9.45 -29.36 20.01
CA LYS A 212 10.16 -30.17 21.01
C LYS A 212 9.21 -30.99 21.88
N SER A 213 8.12 -30.39 22.34
CA SER A 213 7.10 -31.09 23.15
C SER A 213 6.28 -32.09 22.33
N SER A 214 6.07 -31.86 21.02
CA SER A 214 5.46 -32.86 20.14
C SER A 214 6.41 -34.03 19.86
N LEU A 215 7.71 -33.78 19.67
CA LEU A 215 8.71 -34.82 19.51
C LEU A 215 8.86 -35.68 20.77
N ASP A 216 8.81 -35.07 21.96
CA ASP A 216 8.89 -35.79 23.23
C ASP A 216 7.62 -36.61 23.51
N LYS A 217 6.44 -36.08 23.17
CA LYS A 217 5.18 -36.86 23.19
C LYS A 217 5.21 -38.04 22.21
N ARG A 218 5.81 -37.88 21.03
CA ARG A 218 6.03 -38.98 20.07
C ARG A 218 7.02 -40.03 20.57
N LYS A 219 7.87 -39.69 21.55
CA LYS A 219 8.82 -40.61 22.21
C LYS A 219 8.21 -41.32 23.41
N GLN A 220 7.26 -40.69 24.11
CA GLN A 220 6.51 -41.32 25.21
C GLN A 220 5.37 -42.22 24.75
N ASP A 221 4.99 -42.18 23.47
CA ASP A 221 4.06 -43.16 22.88
C ASP A 221 4.71 -44.56 22.85
N PRO A 222 4.26 -45.54 23.67
CA PRO A 222 4.92 -46.84 23.80
C PRO A 222 4.85 -47.72 22.55
N GLU A 223 4.13 -47.30 21.51
CA GLU A 223 3.91 -48.11 20.31
C GLU A 223 4.89 -47.83 19.15
N TRP A 224 5.78 -46.83 19.27
CA TRP A 224 6.74 -46.53 18.19
C TRP A 224 7.89 -47.54 18.12
N LYS A 225 7.64 -48.68 17.46
CA LYS A 225 8.69 -49.65 17.08
C LYS A 225 9.35 -49.22 15.77
N PRO A 226 10.67 -48.94 15.73
CA PRO A 226 11.40 -48.95 14.48
C PRO A 226 11.85 -50.39 14.18
N LYS A 227 11.29 -51.01 13.13
CA LYS A 227 11.84 -52.26 12.59
C LYS A 227 12.17 -52.13 11.09
N THR A 228 13.46 -51.88 10.89
CA THR A 228 14.36 -52.45 9.85
C THR A 228 14.03 -52.23 8.37
N ALA A 229 14.68 -51.22 7.78
CA ALA A 229 15.22 -51.32 6.44
C ALA A 229 16.68 -50.82 6.42
N LYS A 230 17.50 -51.54 5.67
CA LYS A 230 18.96 -51.50 5.62
C LYS A 230 19.54 -50.15 5.19
N ALA A 231 20.62 -49.79 5.88
CA ALA A 231 21.87 -49.16 5.44
C ALA A 231 21.93 -48.50 4.05
N ALA A 232 22.22 -47.19 4.05
CA ALA A 232 23.26 -46.61 3.22
C ALA A 232 23.80 -45.35 3.92
N ASN A 233 25.11 -45.32 4.13
CA ASN A 233 25.88 -44.17 4.62
C ASN A 233 25.91 -43.06 3.55
N SER A 234 25.76 -41.79 3.95
CA SER A 234 26.49 -40.69 3.31
C SER A 234 26.64 -39.50 4.27
N LYS A 235 27.89 -39.19 4.62
CA LYS A 235 28.34 -37.96 5.28
C LYS A 235 28.37 -36.80 4.28
N SER A 236 27.88 -35.63 4.70
CA SER A 236 28.35 -34.28 4.30
C SER A 236 27.63 -33.28 5.23
N LYS A 237 28.20 -32.83 6.34
CA LYS A 237 29.10 -31.66 6.49
C LYS A 237 28.83 -30.51 5.51
N GLU A 238 28.32 -29.41 6.09
CA GLU A 238 28.59 -27.99 5.77
C GLU A 238 27.99 -27.38 4.50
N SER A 239 26.99 -26.49 4.66
CA SER A 239 27.05 -25.11 4.17
C SER A 239 25.82 -24.32 4.64
N ASP A 240 26.07 -23.28 5.43
CA ASP A 240 25.20 -22.12 5.59
C ASP A 240 25.11 -21.37 4.24
N GLU A 241 23.92 -21.20 3.68
CA GLU A 241 23.51 -19.98 2.95
C GLU A 241 22.02 -20.03 2.58
N PRO A 242 21.25 -18.93 2.75
CA PRO A 242 19.83 -18.90 2.42
C PRO A 242 19.64 -18.69 0.92
N HIS A 243 19.24 -19.75 0.21
CA HIS A 243 18.79 -19.64 -1.17
C HIS A 243 17.52 -18.79 -1.25
N ARG A 244 17.65 -17.62 -1.89
CA ARG A 244 16.53 -16.81 -2.39
C ARG A 244 15.57 -17.68 -3.20
N SER A 245 14.37 -17.91 -2.68
CA SER A 245 13.28 -18.51 -3.44
C SER A 245 12.79 -17.50 -4.48
N LYS A 246 13.13 -17.77 -5.74
CA LYS A 246 12.50 -17.16 -6.91
C LYS A 246 11.04 -17.59 -6.93
N ASN A 247 10.15 -16.62 -7.15
CA ASN A 247 8.71 -16.81 -7.29
C ASN A 247 8.39 -17.89 -8.33
N GLU A 248 8.03 -19.08 -7.87
CA GLU A 248 7.52 -20.16 -8.69
C GLU A 248 6.01 -19.92 -8.89
N ARG A 249 5.67 -19.32 -10.02
CA ARG A 249 4.30 -19.13 -10.48
C ARG A 249 3.72 -20.52 -10.80
N PRO A 250 2.56 -20.93 -10.27
CA PRO A 250 1.99 -22.24 -10.60
C PRO A 250 1.70 -22.31 -12.10
N ALA A 251 2.25 -23.33 -12.76
CA ALA A 251 2.00 -23.62 -14.16
C ALA A 251 0.52 -23.95 -14.38
N ARG A 252 -0.04 -23.37 -15.46
CA ARG A 252 -1.40 -23.65 -15.94
C ARG A 252 -1.50 -25.13 -16.35
N PRO A 253 -2.55 -25.88 -15.96
CA PRO A 253 -2.75 -27.24 -16.43
C PRO A 253 -2.99 -27.28 -17.95
N PRO A 254 -2.58 -28.36 -18.66
CA PRO A 254 -2.79 -28.48 -20.09
C PRO A 254 -4.28 -28.65 -20.42
N PRO A 255 -4.76 -28.16 -21.58
CA PRO A 255 -6.15 -28.39 -22.01
C PRO A 255 -6.38 -29.87 -22.39
N PRO A 256 -7.62 -30.38 -22.25
CA PRO A 256 -7.95 -31.77 -22.54
C PRO A 256 -7.84 -32.06 -24.04
N ILE A 257 -7.29 -33.24 -24.34
CA ILE A 257 -7.24 -33.83 -25.68
C ILE A 257 -8.69 -34.17 -26.08
N MET A 258 -9.19 -33.55 -27.15
CA MET A 258 -10.47 -33.92 -27.76
C MET A 258 -10.23 -35.10 -28.70
N THR A 259 -10.85 -36.23 -28.40
CA THR A 259 -11.09 -37.34 -29.32
C THR A 259 -12.39 -37.07 -30.07
N ASP A 260 -12.32 -37.08 -31.40
CA ASP A 260 -13.46 -36.97 -32.32
C ASP A 260 -14.49 -38.09 -32.13
N GLY A 261 -15.78 -37.77 -32.30
CA GLY A 261 -16.86 -38.74 -32.42
C GLY A 261 -18.24 -38.23 -32.02
N GLU A 262 -18.84 -37.40 -32.88
CA GLU A 262 -20.28 -37.28 -33.22
C GLU A 262 -21.36 -37.35 -32.11
N ASP A 263 -22.16 -36.27 -31.93
CA ASP A 263 -23.61 -36.21 -32.26
C ASP A 263 -24.37 -35.10 -31.47
N LEU A 264 -25.26 -34.39 -32.19
CA LEU A 264 -26.42 -33.55 -31.78
C LEU A 264 -26.24 -32.13 -31.17
N ASP A 265 -26.54 -31.14 -32.04
CA ASP A 265 -27.44 -29.98 -31.86
C ASP A 265 -27.51 -29.24 -30.51
N TYR A 266 -26.83 -28.08 -30.42
CA TYR A 266 -27.45 -26.86 -29.88
C TYR A 266 -26.74 -25.58 -30.33
N THR A 267 -27.43 -24.80 -31.15
CA THR A 267 -27.07 -23.44 -31.56
C THR A 267 -27.24 -22.45 -30.41
N HIS A 268 -26.18 -21.73 -30.01
CA HIS A 268 -26.28 -20.30 -29.68
C HIS A 268 -24.93 -19.56 -29.77
N PHE A 269 -24.78 -18.89 -30.92
CA PHE A 269 -24.04 -17.66 -31.25
C PHE A 269 -23.14 -16.96 -30.19
N THR A 270 -21.87 -16.78 -30.60
CA THR A 270 -21.04 -15.54 -30.59
C THR A 270 -20.75 -14.89 -29.23
N ASN A 271 -19.50 -14.62 -28.84
CA ASN A 271 -18.69 -13.58 -29.47
C ASN A 271 -17.27 -13.62 -28.87
N GLN A 272 -16.28 -14.03 -29.66
CA GLN A 272 -14.87 -13.74 -29.40
C GLN A 272 -14.54 -12.47 -30.18
N GLN A 273 -14.02 -11.40 -29.54
CA GLN A 273 -12.90 -10.62 -30.06
C GLN A 273 -12.15 -9.93 -28.91
N SER A 274 -10.94 -10.41 -28.64
CA SER A 274 -9.86 -9.65 -28.01
C SER A 274 -9.33 -8.63 -29.00
N SER A 275 -8.95 -7.41 -28.58
CA SER A 275 -7.75 -6.73 -29.10
C SER A 275 -7.49 -5.40 -28.39
N THR A 276 -6.42 -5.37 -27.60
CA THR A 276 -5.70 -4.17 -27.18
C THR A 276 -4.77 -3.73 -28.31
N ARG A 277 -4.95 -2.52 -28.88
CA ARG A 277 -3.88 -1.73 -29.51
C ARG A 277 -4.14 -0.22 -29.37
N HIS A 278 -3.03 0.49 -29.24
CA HIS A 278 -2.89 1.89 -28.86
C HIS A 278 -2.90 2.88 -30.06
N PHE A 279 -3.17 4.15 -29.72
CA PHE A 279 -2.79 5.45 -30.34
C PHE A 279 -3.18 5.77 -31.81
N SER A 280 -3.94 6.85 -32.01
CA SER A 280 -3.46 8.14 -32.58
C SER A 280 -4.56 9.22 -32.77
N LYS A 281 -4.25 10.41 -32.25
CA LYS A 281 -4.67 11.81 -32.52
C LYS A 281 -5.86 12.16 -33.45
N SER A 282 -6.77 12.95 -32.87
CA SER A 282 -7.32 14.27 -33.25
C SER A 282 -7.56 14.69 -34.72
N GLU A 283 -8.81 15.05 -35.06
CA GLU A 283 -9.22 16.27 -35.81
C GLU A 283 -10.77 16.42 -35.71
N SER A 284 -11.32 17.42 -35.00
CA SER A 284 -11.86 18.69 -35.53
C SER A 284 -12.77 18.59 -36.77
N SER A 285 -14.05 18.96 -36.63
CA SER A 285 -14.79 19.94 -37.47
C SER A 285 -16.31 19.61 -37.52
N HIS A 286 -17.13 20.33 -36.74
CA HIS A 286 -18.08 21.35 -37.18
C HIS A 286 -19.37 20.89 -37.90
N LYS A 287 -20.49 21.28 -37.27
CA LYS A 287 -21.82 21.66 -37.80
C LYS A 287 -22.80 20.56 -38.21
N GLY A 288 -24.04 20.72 -37.72
CA GLY A 288 -25.23 20.10 -38.30
C GLY A 288 -26.40 19.92 -37.34
N PHE A 289 -26.94 21.02 -36.80
CA PHE A 289 -28.32 21.00 -36.28
C PHE A 289 -29.28 20.73 -37.44
N HIS A 290 -30.14 19.72 -37.35
CA HIS A 290 -31.41 19.73 -38.09
C HIS A 290 -32.57 19.27 -37.20
N TYR A 291 -33.55 20.16 -37.13
CA TYR A 291 -34.85 20.04 -36.51
C TYR A 291 -35.75 19.05 -37.28
N LYS A 292 -36.60 18.36 -36.50
CA LYS A 292 -38.03 18.06 -36.70
C LYS A 292 -38.56 17.82 -38.14
N HIS A 293 -39.23 16.69 -38.31
CA HIS A 293 -40.63 16.67 -38.77
C HIS A 293 -41.42 15.68 -37.94
#